data_AF-A0A4R9LK19-F1
#
_entry.id   AF-A0A4R9LK19-F1
#
_cell.length_a   1.000
_cell.length_b   1.000
_cell.length_c   1.000
_cell.angle_alpha   90.00
_cell.angle_beta   90.00
_cell.angle_gamma   90.00
#
_symmetry.space_group_name_H-M   'P 1'
#
loop_
_entity.id
_entity.type
_entity.pdbx_description
1 polymer ?
#
loop_
_entity_poly.entity_id
_entity_poly.type
_entity_poly.pdbx_seq_one_letter_code
_entity_poly.pdbx_strand_id
1 'polypeptide(L)'
;MNRIYLSAFSSKYSLLIFFILLIGFQNCSEKSRVADTPPDLSSLPDFSGKWQLEGDGNIVVIDIDKEAKTASFGEVKLILEMDSLGVRLRPEDRENAIGYFLYSEIKDKTWIGTWDDRVVRLIRL
;
A
#
# COMPACT_ATOMS: atom_id res chain seq x y z
N MET A 1 4.21 73.09 -17.28
CA MET A 1 3.03 72.31 -16.82
C MET A 1 2.57 71.44 -17.99
N ASN A 2 2.69 70.11 -17.90
CA ASN A 2 1.94 69.07 -18.64
C ASN A 2 2.56 67.70 -18.34
N ARG A 3 2.13 67.05 -17.25
CA ARG A 3 1.10 65.98 -17.21
C ARG A 3 1.47 64.72 -18.00
N ILE A 4 2.27 63.90 -17.33
CA ILE A 4 2.12 62.45 -17.11
C ILE A 4 0.86 61.87 -17.78
N TYR A 5 1.01 61.05 -18.83
CA TYR A 5 0.09 59.95 -19.17
C TYR A 5 0.81 58.94 -20.07
N LEU A 6 1.67 58.11 -19.50
CA LEU A 6 2.24 56.94 -20.19
C LEU A 6 2.25 55.71 -19.29
N SER A 7 1.10 55.39 -18.71
CA SER A 7 0.94 54.15 -17.92
C SER A 7 -0.54 53.78 -17.78
N ALA A 8 -1.25 53.56 -18.89
CA ALA A 8 -2.65 53.12 -18.80
C ALA A 8 -3.09 52.12 -19.88
N PHE A 9 -2.22 51.74 -20.82
CA PHE A 9 -2.63 50.82 -21.90
C PHE A 9 -2.25 49.35 -21.65
N SER A 10 -1.26 49.09 -20.77
CA SER A 10 -0.75 47.73 -20.50
C SER A 10 -1.44 46.99 -19.34
N SER A 11 -2.36 47.64 -18.62
CA SER A 11 -2.94 47.11 -17.36
C SER A 11 -4.12 46.16 -17.58
N LYS A 12 -4.97 46.43 -18.59
CA LYS A 12 -6.22 45.67 -18.80
C LYS A 12 -5.98 44.25 -19.33
N TYR A 13 -4.97 44.07 -20.17
CA TYR A 13 -4.60 42.75 -20.71
C TYR A 13 -3.77 41.92 -19.72
N SER A 14 -3.03 42.56 -18.81
CA SER A 14 -2.24 41.87 -17.79
C SER A 14 -3.11 41.12 -16.78
N LEU A 15 -4.23 41.70 -16.37
CA LEU A 15 -5.20 41.07 -15.47
C LEU A 15 -5.92 39.89 -16.14
N LEU A 16 -6.22 40.02 -17.44
CA LEU A 16 -6.86 38.97 -18.23
C LEU A 16 -5.96 37.74 -18.41
N ILE A 17 -4.66 37.95 -18.67
CA ILE A 17 -3.67 36.87 -18.80
C ILE A 17 -3.47 36.15 -17.46
N PHE A 18 -3.48 36.87 -16.34
CA PHE A 18 -3.38 36.28 -15.01
C PHE A 18 -4.60 35.39 -14.68
N PHE A 19 -5.80 35.81 -15.09
CA PHE A 19 -7.02 35.02 -14.93
C PHE A 19 -7.01 33.73 -15.78
N ILE A 20 -6.48 33.79 -17.00
CA ILE A 20 -6.33 32.60 -17.88
C ILE A 20 -5.32 31.60 -17.30
N LEU A 21 -4.22 32.08 -16.69
CA LEU A 21 -3.23 31.23 -16.03
C LEU A 21 -3.80 30.49 -14.81
N LEU A 22 -4.68 31.11 -14.02
CA LEU A 22 -5.29 30.48 -12.84
C LEU A 22 -6.25 29.33 -13.18
N ILE A 23 -6.94 29.39 -14.34
CA ILE A 23 -7.87 28.34 -14.77
C ILE A 23 -7.12 27.11 -15.31
N GLY A 24 -5.88 27.27 -15.78
CA GLY A 24 -5.04 26.19 -16.30
C GLY A 24 -4.55 25.17 -15.26
N PHE A 25 -4.54 25.53 -13.97
CA PHE A 25 -4.03 24.65 -12.91
C PHE A 25 -5.11 23.78 -12.22
N GLN A 26 -6.40 23.98 -12.52
CA GLN A 26 -7.48 23.25 -11.83
C GLN A 26 -7.77 21.85 -12.39
N ASN A 27 -7.09 21.42 -13.46
CA ASN A 27 -7.32 20.12 -14.11
C ASN A 27 -6.22 19.08 -13.84
N CYS A 28 -5.44 19.23 -12.77
CA CYS A 28 -4.71 18.09 -12.20
C CYS A 28 -5.69 17.22 -11.39
N SER A 29 -6.53 16.49 -12.11
CA SER A 29 -7.20 15.32 -11.54
C SER A 29 -6.12 14.25 -11.37
N GLU A 30 -5.64 14.10 -10.13
CA GLU A 30 -4.74 13.02 -9.75
C GLU A 30 -5.48 11.70 -10.01
N LYS A 31 -5.22 11.07 -11.15
CA LYS A 31 -5.75 9.74 -11.46
C LYS A 31 -5.24 8.82 -10.37
N SER A 32 -6.14 8.42 -9.45
CA SER A 32 -5.89 7.35 -8.48
C SER A 32 -5.20 6.20 -9.20
N ARG A 33 -3.99 5.86 -8.75
CA ARG A 33 -3.20 4.84 -9.41
C ARG A 33 -3.92 3.52 -9.15
N VAL A 34 -3.96 2.66 -10.17
CA VAL A 34 -4.51 1.29 -10.06
C VAL A 34 -3.84 0.52 -8.89
N ALA A 35 -2.63 0.91 -8.48
CA ALA A 35 -1.91 0.36 -7.35
C ALA A 35 -2.50 0.71 -5.97
N ASP A 36 -3.32 1.76 -5.85
CA ASP A 36 -3.91 2.20 -4.58
C ASP A 36 -5.23 1.49 -4.26
N THR A 37 -5.80 0.76 -5.22
CA THR A 37 -6.99 -0.05 -5.02
C THR A 37 -6.57 -1.45 -4.55
N PRO A 38 -6.98 -1.90 -3.35
CA PRO A 38 -6.71 -3.26 -2.92
C PRO A 38 -7.36 -4.24 -3.92
N PRO A 39 -6.65 -5.30 -4.34
CA PRO A 39 -7.14 -6.25 -5.31
C PRO A 39 -8.38 -6.99 -4.78
N ASP A 40 -9.26 -7.40 -5.68
CA ASP A 40 -10.43 -8.19 -5.31
C ASP A 40 -9.96 -9.53 -4.71
N LEU A 41 -10.46 -9.86 -3.51
CA LEU A 41 -10.11 -11.07 -2.77
C LEU A 41 -10.40 -12.35 -3.56
N SER A 42 -11.38 -12.31 -4.48
CA SER A 42 -11.74 -13.43 -5.34
C SER A 42 -10.65 -13.79 -6.38
N SER A 43 -9.80 -12.82 -6.72
CA SER A 43 -8.73 -12.96 -7.71
C SER A 43 -7.40 -13.42 -7.11
N LEU A 44 -7.29 -13.39 -5.78
CA LEU A 44 -6.06 -13.74 -5.08
C LEU A 44 -5.92 -15.25 -4.90
N PRO A 45 -4.68 -15.77 -4.92
CA PRO A 45 -4.41 -17.15 -4.50
C PRO A 45 -4.91 -17.38 -3.07
N ASP A 46 -5.37 -18.59 -2.78
CA ASP A 46 -5.88 -18.89 -1.44
C ASP A 46 -4.73 -19.01 -0.43
N PHE A 47 -4.55 -17.98 0.39
CA PHE A 47 -3.52 -17.91 1.43
C PHE A 47 -4.07 -18.07 2.86
N SER A 48 -5.37 -18.34 3.03
CA SER A 48 -5.96 -18.57 4.34
C SER A 48 -5.53 -19.91 4.96
N GLY A 49 -5.60 -19.98 6.29
CA GLY A 49 -5.33 -21.16 7.08
C GLY A 49 -3.96 -21.15 7.74
N LYS A 50 -3.51 -22.34 8.13
CA LYS A 50 -2.32 -22.51 8.97
C LYS A 50 -1.06 -22.68 8.14
N TRP A 51 -0.08 -21.85 8.45
CA TRP A 51 1.23 -21.81 7.82
C TRP A 51 2.31 -21.99 8.86
N GLN A 52 3.17 -22.98 8.66
CA GLN A 52 4.34 -23.20 9.49
C GLN A 52 5.52 -22.40 8.93
N LEU A 53 6.10 -21.53 9.75
CA LEU A 53 7.32 -20.80 9.44
C LEU A 53 8.54 -21.72 9.62
N GLU A 54 9.32 -21.86 8.56
CA GLU A 54 10.57 -22.61 8.53
C GLU A 54 11.74 -21.67 8.85
N GLY A 55 12.28 -21.76 10.06
CA GLY A 55 13.41 -20.96 10.57
C GLY A 55 14.11 -21.64 11.75
N ASP A 56 15.30 -21.15 12.14
CA ASP A 56 16.28 -21.74 13.09
C ASP A 56 15.70 -22.38 14.38
N GLY A 57 15.16 -23.59 14.25
CA GLY A 57 14.85 -24.48 15.36
C GLY A 57 13.50 -24.27 16.08
N ASN A 58 12.77 -23.17 15.82
CA ASN A 58 11.46 -22.92 16.42
C ASN A 58 10.34 -23.04 15.38
N ILE A 59 9.43 -24.00 15.62
CA ILE A 59 8.21 -24.17 14.80
C ILE A 59 7.22 -23.08 15.21
N VAL A 60 7.05 -22.06 14.37
CA VAL A 60 6.02 -21.04 14.55
C VAL A 60 4.89 -21.32 13.56
N VAL A 61 3.66 -21.48 14.06
CA VAL A 61 2.47 -21.64 13.22
C VAL A 61 1.69 -20.33 13.22
N ILE A 62 1.45 -19.82 12.01
CA ILE A 62 0.67 -18.62 11.75
C ILE A 62 -0.68 -19.08 11.20
N ASP A 63 -1.77 -18.73 11.87
CA ASP A 63 -3.14 -18.94 11.38
C ASP A 63 -3.64 -17.66 10.73
N ILE A 64 -3.94 -17.71 9.44
CA ILE A 64 -4.32 -16.55 8.62
C ILE A 64 -5.80 -16.62 8.25
N ASP A 65 -6.55 -15.58 8.60
CA ASP A 65 -7.93 -15.39 8.17
C ASP A 65 -8.02 -14.16 7.25
N LYS A 66 -8.13 -14.41 5.94
CA LYS A 66 -8.26 -13.37 4.92
C LYS A 66 -9.58 -12.59 5.02
N GLU A 67 -10.66 -13.22 5.50
CA GLU A 67 -11.98 -12.59 5.58
C GLU A 67 -12.04 -11.65 6.79
N ALA A 68 -11.53 -12.10 7.93
CA ALA A 68 -11.41 -11.28 9.12
C ALA A 68 -10.26 -10.25 9.04
N LYS A 69 -9.36 -10.38 8.05
CA LYS A 69 -8.12 -9.59 7.91
C LYS A 69 -7.26 -9.65 9.18
N THR A 70 -7.16 -10.85 9.76
CA THR A 70 -6.35 -11.09 10.94
C THR A 70 -5.46 -12.31 10.73
N ALA A 71 -4.38 -12.34 11.50
CA ALA A 71 -3.58 -13.54 11.66
C ALA A 71 -3.21 -13.71 13.13
N SER A 72 -2.77 -14.89 13.53
CA SER A 72 -2.28 -15.14 14.87
C SER A 72 -1.11 -16.10 14.85
N PHE A 73 -0.14 -15.90 15.74
CA PHE A 73 0.92 -16.86 16.00
C PHE A 73 1.10 -17.02 17.50
N GLY A 74 0.89 -18.24 18.01
CA GLY A 74 0.84 -18.47 19.46
C GLY A 74 -0.21 -17.60 20.15
N GLU A 75 0.23 -16.74 21.08
CA GLU A 75 -0.62 -15.79 21.81
C GLU A 75 -0.69 -14.40 21.15
N VAL A 76 0.11 -14.16 20.11
CA VAL A 76 0.21 -12.84 19.47
C VAL A 76 -0.81 -12.72 18.35
N LYS A 77 -1.58 -11.63 18.38
CA LYS A 77 -2.50 -11.25 17.31
C LYS A 77 -1.80 -10.32 16.31
N LEU A 78 -2.02 -10.61 15.05
CA LEU A 78 -1.52 -9.88 13.91
C LEU A 78 -2.67 -9.30 13.11
N ILE A 79 -2.49 -8.07 12.67
CA ILE A 79 -3.33 -7.40 11.70
C ILE A 79 -2.82 -7.76 10.31
N LEU A 80 -3.75 -8.14 9.44
CA LEU A 80 -3.49 -8.49 8.06
C LEU A 80 -3.70 -7.27 7.16
N GLU A 81 -2.62 -6.74 6.63
CA GLU A 81 -2.64 -5.60 5.70
C GLU A 81 -2.38 -6.11 4.29
N MET A 82 -3.41 -6.09 3.44
CA MET A 82 -3.33 -6.56 2.06
C MET A 82 -3.06 -5.38 1.13
N ASP A 83 -2.05 -5.52 0.27
CA ASP A 83 -1.75 -4.57 -0.80
C ASP A 83 -1.92 -5.26 -2.17
N SER A 84 -1.56 -4.57 -3.26
CA SER A 84 -1.67 -5.12 -4.62
C SER A 84 -0.62 -6.20 -4.94
N LEU A 85 0.41 -6.36 -4.11
CA LEU A 85 1.55 -7.24 -4.34
C LEU A 85 1.58 -8.44 -3.37
N GLY A 86 1.04 -8.28 -2.17
CA GLY A 86 1.15 -9.24 -1.10
C GLY A 86 0.44 -8.85 0.19
N VAL A 87 0.84 -9.53 1.26
CA VAL A 87 0.28 -9.42 2.60
C VAL A 87 1.36 -9.00 3.57
N ARG A 88 1.10 -7.92 4.30
CA ARG A 88 1.86 -7.47 5.45
C ARG A 88 1.21 -7.98 6.73
N LEU A 89 2.03 -8.56 7.59
CA LEU A 89 1.65 -9.04 8.91
C LEU A 89 2.20 -8.06 9.93
N ARG A 90 1.32 -7.36 10.64
CA ARG A 90 1.71 -6.36 11.64
C ARG A 90 1.14 -6.71 13.00
N PRO A 91 1.94 -6.79 14.06
CA PRO A 91 1.43 -6.95 15.42
C PRO A 91 0.53 -5.78 15.81
N GLU A 92 -0.53 -6.05 16.57
CA GLU A 92 -1.44 -4.99 17.04
C GLU A 92 -0.72 -3.97 17.95
N ASP A 93 0.29 -4.43 18.68
CA ASP A 93 1.10 -3.63 19.61
C ASP A 93 2.27 -2.89 18.94
N ARG A 94 2.50 -3.07 17.64
CA ARG A 94 3.61 -2.45 16.90
C ARG A 94 3.15 -1.72 15.65
N GLU A 95 3.85 -0.65 15.32
CA GLU A 95 3.66 0.09 14.06
C GLU A 95 4.33 -0.62 12.87
N ASN A 96 5.42 -1.34 13.11
CA ASN A 96 6.15 -2.03 12.05
C ASN A 96 5.59 -3.42 11.77
N ALA A 97 5.41 -3.72 10.48
CA ALA A 97 5.10 -5.07 10.04
C ALA A 97 6.27 -6.01 10.35
N ILE A 98 5.97 -7.18 10.90
CA ILE A 98 6.95 -8.24 11.19
C ILE A 98 7.06 -9.22 10.03
N GLY A 99 6.16 -9.20 9.07
CA GLY A 99 6.19 -10.14 7.95
C GLY A 99 5.64 -9.51 6.68
N TYR A 100 6.24 -9.88 5.55
CA TYR A 100 5.73 -9.49 4.23
C TYR A 100 5.84 -10.64 3.24
N PHE A 101 4.71 -10.99 2.64
CA PHE A 101 4.60 -12.17 1.79
C PHE A 101 3.93 -11.82 0.46
N LEU A 102 4.64 -12.02 -0.64
CA LEU A 102 4.16 -11.66 -1.98
C LEU A 102 3.22 -12.73 -2.53
N TYR A 103 2.10 -12.32 -3.13
CA TYR A 103 1.16 -13.28 -3.75
C TYR A 103 1.81 -14.09 -4.87
N SER A 104 2.74 -13.50 -5.61
CA SER A 104 3.47 -14.17 -6.70
C SER A 104 4.37 -15.31 -6.24
N GLU A 105 4.76 -15.33 -4.96
CA GLU A 105 5.63 -16.34 -4.38
C GLU A 105 4.87 -17.51 -3.73
N ILE A 106 3.53 -17.51 -3.82
CA ILE A 106 2.73 -18.66 -3.42
C ILE A 106 2.88 -19.74 -4.48
N LYS A 107 3.46 -20.88 -4.06
CA LYS A 107 3.66 -22.07 -4.89
C LYS A 107 3.14 -23.29 -4.14
N ASP A 108 1.97 -23.78 -4.57
CA ASP A 108 1.26 -24.93 -4.02
C ASP A 108 1.04 -24.82 -2.49
N LYS A 109 1.95 -25.42 -1.71
CA LYS A 109 1.93 -25.45 -0.24
C LYS A 109 3.06 -24.64 0.38
N THR A 110 3.76 -23.84 -0.41
CA THR A 110 4.87 -23.02 0.07
C THR A 110 4.63 -21.57 -0.25
N TRP A 111 5.03 -20.70 0.65
CA TRP A 111 4.94 -19.26 0.46
C TRP A 111 6.20 -18.60 1.00
N ILE A 112 6.95 -17.95 0.12
CA ILE A 112 8.21 -17.29 0.48
C ILE A 112 7.92 -15.82 0.76
N GLY A 113 8.53 -15.30 1.82
CA GLY A 113 8.45 -13.89 2.16
C GLY A 113 9.54 -13.48 3.13
N THR A 114 9.37 -12.32 3.74
CA THR A 114 10.23 -11.83 4.81
C THR A 114 9.52 -11.95 6.15
N TRP A 115 10.30 -12.25 7.18
CA TRP A 115 9.90 -12.19 8.57
C TRP A 115 11.00 -11.48 9.35
N ASP A 116 10.66 -10.34 9.95
CA ASP A 116 11.61 -9.38 10.49
C ASP A 116 12.63 -9.02 9.40
N ASP A 117 13.93 -9.11 9.71
CA ASP A 117 15.02 -8.84 8.77
C ASP A 117 15.46 -10.08 7.95
N ARG A 118 14.66 -11.16 7.92
CA ARG A 118 15.06 -12.44 7.32
C ARG A 118 14.10 -12.92 6.23
N VAL A 119 14.63 -13.62 5.24
CA VAL A 119 13.81 -14.37 4.29
C VAL A 119 13.41 -15.69 4.91
N VAL A 120 12.11 -16.00 4.89
CA VAL A 120 11.55 -17.23 5.45
C VAL A 120 10.68 -17.94 4.42
N ARG A 121 10.47 -19.23 4.65
CA ARG A 121 9.51 -20.04 3.91
C ARG A 121 8.39 -20.43 4.86
N LEU A 122 7.15 -20.19 4.44
CA LEU A 122 5.96 -20.76 5.04
C LEU A 122 5.60 -22.05 4.33
N ILE A 123 5.22 -23.07 5.10
CA ILE A 123 4.73 -24.35 4.60
C ILE A 123 3.29 -24.53 5.10
N ARG A 124 2.38 -24.82 4.18
CA ARG A 124 0.97 -25.02 4.50
C ARG A 124 0.78 -26.34 5.26
N LEU A 125 0.06 -26.27 6.38
CA LEU A 125 -0.30 -27.43 7.22
C LEU A 125 -1.61 -28.08 6.75
#